data_AF-A0A1M4EKC5-F1
#
_entry.id   AF-A0A1M4EKC5-F1
#
_cell.length_a   1.000
_cell.length_b   1.000
_cell.length_c   1.000
_cell.angle_alpha   90.00
_cell.angle_beta   90.00
_cell.angle_gamma   90.00
#
_symmetry.space_group_name_H-M   'P 1'
#
loop_
_entity.id
_entity.type
_entity.pdbx_description
1 polymer ?
#
loop_
_entity_poly.entity_id
_entity_poly.type
_entity_poly.pdbx_seq_one_letter_code
_entity_poly.pdbx_strand_id
1 'polypeptide(L)'
;MTKLNQILAVEKGVKSDVQRKVTDAYHQIQKAPLLSGISRTYQPIDDEGEQLPPESTRVQVQADEVLKGVGAALTRLFDVTATKDWANCEARADVMIDGAVLLADVPVTYLLFLEKQLTDVYTLVSKLPTLDPAETWSRDEATDTWRTDPVKTTRTKKVPRNHVLAEATDKHPAQVQVYNEDIVVGYWTKVNFSGALPQRRVNELLARVQKLQDAVKYAREEANGTEVVDRKVGERVFAYLFA
;
A
#
# COMPACT_ATOMS: atom_id res chain seq x y z
N MET A 1 6.12 1.28 -31.91
CA MET A 1 6.55 2.59 -31.35
C MET A 1 6.89 2.41 -29.87
N THR A 2 7.30 3.46 -29.15
CA THR A 2 7.54 3.39 -27.70
C THR A 2 6.22 3.18 -26.95
N LYS A 3 6.20 2.34 -25.92
CA LYS A 3 5.01 2.07 -25.09
C LYS A 3 5.07 2.77 -23.74
N LEU A 4 3.91 3.00 -23.11
CA LEU A 4 3.83 3.66 -21.81
C LEU A 4 4.61 2.91 -20.72
N ASN A 5 4.52 1.58 -20.67
CA ASN A 5 5.34 0.78 -19.75
C ASN A 5 6.86 0.97 -19.94
N GLN A 6 7.34 1.20 -21.17
CA GLN A 6 8.74 1.46 -21.44
C GLN A 6 9.17 2.84 -20.94
N ILE A 7 8.31 3.86 -21.09
CA ILE A 7 8.55 5.19 -20.52
C ILE A 7 8.63 5.12 -18.99
N LEU A 8 7.69 4.41 -18.36
CA LEU A 8 7.67 4.21 -16.90
C LEU A 8 8.97 3.55 -16.39
N ALA A 9 9.52 2.59 -17.15
CA ALA A 9 10.75 1.91 -16.78
C ALA A 9 11.99 2.84 -16.81
N VAL A 10 12.06 3.78 -17.75
CA VAL A 10 13.23 4.67 -17.90
C VAL A 10 13.14 5.94 -17.05
N GLU A 11 11.93 6.42 -16.74
CA GLU A 11 11.71 7.68 -16.01
C GLU A 11 12.49 7.74 -14.69
N LYS A 12 12.47 6.65 -13.91
CA LYS A 12 13.17 6.60 -12.61
C LYS A 12 14.68 6.84 -12.76
N GLY A 13 15.30 6.29 -13.79
CA GLY A 13 16.72 6.46 -14.06
C GLY A 13 17.05 7.87 -14.57
N VAL A 14 16.18 8.45 -15.41
CA VAL A 14 16.32 9.84 -15.85
C VAL A 14 16.22 10.79 -14.66
N LYS A 15 15.24 10.58 -13.77
CA LYS A 15 15.05 11.41 -12.58
C LYS A 15 16.27 11.40 -11.65
N SER A 16 16.85 10.23 -11.40
CA SER A 16 18.04 10.12 -10.52
C SER A 16 19.28 10.75 -11.15
N ASP A 17 19.50 10.58 -12.46
CA ASP A 17 20.61 11.21 -13.19
C ASP A 17 20.50 12.74 -13.17
N VAL A 18 19.31 13.27 -13.48
CA VAL A 18 19.08 14.71 -13.51
C VAL A 18 19.21 15.32 -12.12
N GLN A 19 18.70 14.67 -11.08
CA GLN A 19 18.87 15.13 -9.70
C GLN A 19 20.35 15.28 -9.33
N ARG A 20 21.19 14.31 -9.70
CA ARG A 20 22.64 14.39 -9.49
C ARG A 20 23.26 15.58 -10.22
N LYS A 21 22.99 15.72 -11.53
CA LYS A 21 23.53 16.81 -12.36
C LYS A 21 23.16 18.19 -11.82
N VAL A 22 21.92 18.37 -11.36
CA VAL A 22 21.47 19.62 -10.76
C VAL A 22 22.17 19.90 -9.43
N THR A 23 22.32 18.88 -8.58
CA THR A 23 23.07 19.01 -7.31
C THR A 23 24.54 19.36 -7.54
N ASP A 24 25.19 18.71 -8.51
CA ASP A 24 26.59 18.99 -8.85
C ASP A 24 26.77 20.43 -9.36
N ALA A 25 25.87 20.89 -10.24
CA ALA A 25 25.84 22.27 -10.72
C ALA A 25 25.63 23.28 -9.58
N TYR A 26 24.72 22.98 -8.65
CA TYR A 26 24.48 23.78 -7.45
C TYR A 26 25.74 23.91 -6.58
N HIS A 27 26.44 22.80 -6.33
CA HIS A 27 27.69 22.85 -5.56
C HIS A 27 28.82 23.54 -6.32
N GLN A 28 28.86 23.45 -7.64
CA GLN A 28 29.86 24.12 -8.46
C GLN A 28 29.71 25.64 -8.41
N ILE A 29 28.48 26.16 -8.55
CA ILE A 29 28.24 27.61 -8.58
C ILE A 29 28.45 28.29 -7.21
N GLN A 30 28.37 27.53 -6.12
CA GLN A 30 28.66 28.02 -4.77
C GLN A 30 30.16 28.27 -4.52
N LYS A 31 31.06 27.72 -5.36
CA LYS A 31 32.50 27.89 -5.20
C LYS A 31 32.96 29.19 -5.86
N ALA A 32 32.70 30.33 -5.22
CA ALA A 32 33.00 31.66 -5.75
C ALA A 32 34.41 31.81 -6.38
N PRO A 33 35.50 31.25 -5.81
CA PRO A 33 36.82 31.30 -6.44
C PRO A 33 36.90 30.70 -7.85
N LEU A 34 36.02 29.76 -8.21
CA LEU A 34 35.96 29.19 -9.56
C LEU A 34 35.31 30.14 -10.58
N LEU A 35 34.45 31.05 -10.12
CA LEU A 35 33.74 32.04 -10.95
C LEU A 35 34.48 33.38 -11.03
N SER A 36 35.49 33.58 -10.19
CA SER A 36 36.31 34.79 -10.16
C SER A 36 37.69 34.55 -10.76
N GLY A 37 38.17 35.51 -11.55
CA GLY A 37 39.57 35.60 -11.96
C GLY A 37 40.21 36.88 -11.41
N ILE A 38 41.53 36.88 -11.30
CA ILE A 38 42.32 38.07 -11.01
C ILE A 38 43.46 38.17 -12.04
N SER A 39 43.78 39.38 -12.46
CA SER A 39 45.01 39.68 -13.20
C SER A 39 45.53 41.00 -12.67
N ARG A 40 46.71 40.97 -12.04
CA ARG A 40 47.37 42.16 -11.51
C ARG A 40 48.83 42.17 -11.93
N THR A 41 49.23 43.30 -12.47
CA THR A 41 50.61 43.63 -12.84
C THR A 41 51.08 44.73 -11.89
N TYR A 42 52.26 44.56 -11.30
CA TYR A 42 52.85 45.59 -10.45
C TYR A 42 53.72 46.52 -11.31
N GLN A 43 53.57 47.83 -11.11
CA GLN A 43 54.43 48.85 -11.71
C GLN A 43 54.98 49.73 -10.58
N PRO A 44 56.32 49.76 -10.37
CA PRO A 44 56.93 50.64 -9.38
C PRO A 44 56.76 52.11 -9.78
N ILE A 45 56.81 53.01 -8.79
CA ILE A 45 56.64 54.46 -8.98
C ILE A 45 57.93 55.09 -9.55
N ASP A 46 59.07 54.51 -9.22
CA ASP A 46 60.41 54.91 -9.65
C ASP A 46 61.12 53.77 -10.41
N ASP A 47 62.09 54.14 -11.25
CA ASP A 47 62.86 53.19 -12.08
C ASP A 47 63.81 52.30 -11.24
N GLU A 48 64.05 52.67 -9.97
CA GLU A 48 64.84 51.88 -9.01
C GLU A 48 63.97 51.01 -8.07
N GLY A 49 62.65 51.03 -8.25
CA GLY A 49 61.71 50.32 -7.38
C GLY A 49 61.73 48.79 -7.54
N GLU A 50 61.23 48.10 -6.50
CA GLU A 50 61.17 46.64 -6.45
C GLU A 50 60.26 46.07 -7.55
N GLN A 51 60.74 45.13 -8.37
CA GLN A 51 59.88 44.44 -9.33
C GLN A 51 59.19 43.24 -8.69
N LEU A 52 57.86 43.27 -8.63
CA LEU A 52 57.05 42.15 -8.17
C LEU A 52 56.47 41.36 -9.36
N PRO A 53 56.44 40.01 -9.29
CA PRO A 53 55.87 39.20 -10.35
C PRO A 53 54.36 39.44 -10.50
N PRO A 54 53.82 39.38 -11.73
CA PRO A 54 52.37 39.49 -11.93
C PRO A 54 51.65 38.28 -11.32
N GLU A 55 50.45 38.53 -10.80
CA GLU A 55 49.55 37.47 -10.33
C GLU A 55 48.38 37.33 -11.29
N SER A 56 48.09 36.10 -11.70
CA SER A 56 46.91 35.80 -12.50
C SER A 56 46.24 34.49 -12.10
N THR A 57 44.92 34.55 -11.92
CA THR A 57 44.03 33.39 -11.83
C THR A 57 42.92 33.57 -12.87
N ARG A 58 42.67 32.55 -13.69
CA ARG A 58 41.59 32.59 -14.69
C ARG A 58 40.27 32.09 -14.08
N VAL A 59 39.16 32.58 -14.62
CA VAL A 59 37.82 32.02 -14.35
C VAL A 59 37.82 30.56 -14.83
N GLN A 60 37.37 29.65 -13.97
CA GLN A 60 37.33 28.21 -14.26
C GLN A 60 35.92 27.73 -14.60
N VAL A 61 34.89 28.46 -14.17
CA VAL A 61 33.48 28.12 -14.37
C VAL A 61 32.71 29.35 -14.83
N GLN A 62 31.96 29.21 -15.93
CA GLN A 62 31.02 30.23 -16.37
C GLN A 62 29.60 29.85 -15.94
N ALA A 63 28.90 30.77 -15.27
CA ALA A 63 27.54 30.53 -14.80
C ALA A 63 26.58 30.19 -15.96
N ASP A 64 26.70 30.86 -17.10
CA ASP A 64 25.86 30.61 -18.28
C ASP A 64 26.05 29.20 -18.86
N GLU A 65 27.28 28.67 -18.82
CA GLU A 65 27.57 27.29 -19.25
C GLU A 65 26.95 26.27 -18.28
N VAL A 66 26.98 26.56 -16.97
CA VAL A 66 26.33 25.74 -15.95
C VAL A 66 24.81 25.75 -16.16
N LEU A 67 24.20 26.92 -16.40
CA LEU A 67 22.76 27.06 -16.67
C LEU A 67 22.35 26.30 -17.93
N LYS A 68 23.13 26.38 -19.01
CA LYS A 68 22.91 25.59 -20.25
C LYS A 68 22.93 24.09 -19.96
N GLY A 69 23.92 23.62 -19.18
CA GLY A 69 24.02 22.21 -18.77
C GLY A 69 22.81 21.74 -17.95
N VAL A 70 22.39 22.54 -16.98
CA VAL A 70 21.19 22.29 -16.15
C VAL A 70 19.92 22.28 -17.00
N GLY A 71 19.75 23.25 -17.89
CA GLY A 71 18.61 23.35 -18.80
C GLY A 71 18.50 22.12 -19.72
N ALA A 72 19.61 21.65 -20.28
CA ALA A 72 19.63 20.43 -21.09
C ALA A 72 19.26 19.18 -20.27
N ALA A 73 19.80 19.03 -19.05
CA ALA A 73 19.48 17.91 -18.16
C ALA A 73 17.99 17.90 -17.77
N LEU A 74 17.46 19.04 -17.36
CA LEU A 74 16.05 19.17 -16.97
C LEU A 74 15.10 19.05 -18.16
N THR A 75 15.50 19.49 -19.36
CA THR A 75 14.70 19.31 -20.58
C THR A 75 14.33 17.85 -20.80
N ARG A 76 15.32 16.94 -20.68
CA ARG A 76 15.08 15.50 -20.82
C ARG A 76 14.08 14.99 -19.78
N LEU A 77 14.19 15.42 -18.52
CA LEU A 77 13.26 15.03 -17.46
C LEU A 77 11.83 15.53 -17.72
N PHE A 78 11.69 16.78 -18.16
CA PHE A 78 10.40 17.40 -18.44
C PHE A 78 9.69 16.68 -19.60
N ASP A 79 10.44 16.36 -20.65
CA ASP A 79 9.91 15.64 -21.82
C ASP A 79 9.43 14.23 -21.46
N VAL A 80 10.20 13.46 -20.68
CA VAL A 80 9.80 12.11 -20.24
C VAL A 80 8.55 12.18 -19.38
N THR A 81 8.54 13.08 -18.40
CA THR A 81 7.41 13.25 -17.48
C THR A 81 6.15 13.63 -18.25
N ALA A 82 6.24 14.62 -19.15
CA ALA A 82 5.11 15.05 -19.98
C ALA A 82 4.63 13.94 -20.93
N THR A 83 5.55 13.17 -21.54
CA THR A 83 5.18 12.04 -22.40
C THR A 83 4.35 11.01 -21.63
N LYS A 84 4.79 10.65 -20.43
CA LYS A 84 4.06 9.74 -19.53
C LYS A 84 2.70 10.31 -19.12
N ASP A 85 2.66 11.55 -18.66
CA ASP A 85 1.46 12.13 -18.09
C ASP A 85 0.35 12.33 -19.13
N TRP A 86 0.72 12.75 -20.35
CA TRP A 86 -0.24 12.81 -21.47
C TRP A 86 -0.72 11.42 -21.88
N ALA A 87 0.18 10.43 -21.96
CA ALA A 87 -0.21 9.07 -22.28
C ALA A 87 -1.15 8.47 -21.23
N ASN A 88 -0.96 8.79 -19.94
CA ASN A 88 -1.87 8.37 -18.87
C ASN A 88 -3.30 8.92 -19.02
N CYS A 89 -3.49 10.06 -19.69
CA CYS A 89 -4.82 10.61 -19.96
C CYS A 89 -5.61 9.76 -20.98
N GLU A 90 -4.89 9.05 -21.84
CA GLU A 90 -5.44 8.31 -22.98
C GLU A 90 -5.42 6.80 -22.74
N ALA A 91 -4.49 6.29 -21.94
CA ALA A 91 -4.31 4.86 -21.67
C ALA A 91 -5.48 4.27 -20.87
N ARG A 92 -6.23 3.38 -21.52
CA ARG A 92 -7.46 2.76 -21.01
C ARG A 92 -7.55 1.29 -21.42
N ALA A 93 -8.30 0.51 -20.66
CA ALA A 93 -8.62 -0.88 -20.99
C ALA A 93 -9.92 -1.33 -20.31
N ASP A 94 -10.53 -2.38 -20.86
CA ASP A 94 -11.69 -3.03 -20.27
C ASP A 94 -11.27 -4.04 -19.19
N VAL A 95 -12.04 -4.13 -18.12
CA VAL A 95 -11.90 -5.20 -17.11
C VAL A 95 -12.87 -6.32 -17.47
N MET A 96 -12.33 -7.47 -17.88
CA MET A 96 -13.09 -8.61 -18.35
C MET A 96 -13.16 -9.72 -17.30
N ILE A 97 -14.35 -10.28 -17.05
CA ILE A 97 -14.54 -11.49 -16.25
C ILE A 97 -15.31 -12.51 -17.08
N ASP A 98 -14.74 -13.70 -17.29
CA ASP A 98 -15.38 -14.79 -18.05
C ASP A 98 -15.85 -14.39 -19.46
N GLY A 99 -15.09 -13.51 -20.12
CA GLY A 99 -15.45 -12.99 -21.44
C GLY A 99 -16.53 -11.91 -21.46
N ALA A 100 -17.04 -11.49 -20.30
CA ALA A 100 -17.94 -10.36 -20.16
C ALA A 100 -17.20 -9.10 -19.66
N VAL A 101 -17.52 -7.95 -20.25
CA VAL A 101 -17.03 -6.65 -19.79
C VAL A 101 -17.69 -6.33 -18.46
N LEU A 102 -16.91 -6.23 -17.38
CA LEU A 102 -17.36 -5.76 -16.08
C LEU A 102 -17.28 -4.24 -16.00
N LEU A 103 -16.14 -3.66 -16.42
CA LEU A 103 -15.90 -2.23 -16.49
C LEU A 103 -15.30 -1.90 -17.86
N ALA A 104 -15.88 -0.92 -18.56
CA ALA A 104 -15.42 -0.52 -19.88
C ALA A 104 -14.54 0.74 -19.82
N ASP A 105 -13.57 0.85 -20.73
CA ASP A 105 -12.76 2.04 -21.00
C ASP A 105 -12.13 2.66 -19.73
N VAL A 106 -11.55 1.81 -18.88
CA VAL A 106 -11.09 2.21 -17.56
C VAL A 106 -9.69 2.84 -17.65
N PRO A 107 -9.47 4.07 -17.13
CA PRO A 107 -8.15 4.69 -17.10
C PRO A 107 -7.10 3.87 -16.34
N VAL A 108 -5.88 3.81 -16.87
CA VAL A 108 -4.76 3.06 -16.28
C VAL A 108 -4.45 3.47 -14.84
N THR A 109 -4.62 4.76 -14.52
CA THR A 109 -4.42 5.31 -13.18
C THR A 109 -5.47 4.81 -12.19
N TYR A 110 -6.71 4.61 -12.65
CA TYR A 110 -7.79 4.04 -11.85
C TYR A 110 -7.63 2.52 -11.70
N LEU A 111 -7.17 1.82 -12.74
CA LEU A 111 -6.82 0.39 -12.64
C LEU A 111 -5.74 0.13 -11.58
N LEU A 112 -4.73 1.01 -11.50
CA LEU A 112 -3.71 0.96 -10.43
C LEU A 112 -4.32 1.18 -9.03
N PHE A 113 -5.31 2.05 -8.91
CA PHE A 113 -6.06 2.25 -7.67
C PHE A 113 -6.87 0.99 -7.31
N LEU A 114 -7.60 0.42 -8.26
CA LEU A 114 -8.39 -0.80 -8.06
C LEU A 114 -7.53 -1.98 -7.61
N GLU A 115 -6.36 -2.19 -8.23
CA GLU A 115 -5.43 -3.26 -7.86
C GLU A 115 -5.05 -3.19 -6.36
N LYS A 116 -4.79 -1.97 -5.86
CA LYS A 116 -4.50 -1.75 -4.43
C LYS A 116 -5.73 -2.01 -3.57
N GLN A 117 -6.87 -1.41 -3.90
CA GLN A 117 -8.09 -1.56 -3.09
C GLN A 117 -8.60 -3.00 -3.04
N LEU A 118 -8.46 -3.75 -4.13
CA LEU A 118 -8.85 -5.16 -4.15
C LEU A 118 -7.96 -6.03 -3.26
N THR A 119 -6.70 -5.62 -3.02
CA THR A 119 -5.84 -6.25 -2.01
C THR A 119 -6.40 -6.05 -0.60
N ASP A 120 -6.89 -4.85 -0.30
CA ASP A 120 -7.53 -4.55 0.98
C ASP A 120 -8.85 -5.32 1.15
N VAL A 121 -9.66 -5.38 0.08
CA VAL A 121 -10.91 -6.16 0.06
C VAL A 121 -10.63 -7.65 0.26
N TYR A 122 -9.64 -8.21 -0.44
CA TYR A 122 -9.24 -9.61 -0.25
C TYR A 122 -8.84 -9.86 1.21
N THR A 123 -8.05 -8.95 1.79
CA THR A 123 -7.61 -9.03 3.19
C THR A 123 -8.80 -9.02 4.14
N LEU A 124 -9.75 -8.09 3.96
CA LEU A 124 -10.98 -8.03 4.73
C LEU A 124 -11.77 -9.34 4.65
N VAL A 125 -12.02 -9.83 3.44
CA VAL A 125 -12.79 -11.08 3.22
C VAL A 125 -12.09 -12.28 3.86
N SER A 126 -10.76 -12.34 3.80
CA SER A 126 -9.97 -13.42 4.40
C SER A 126 -10.04 -13.47 5.93
N LYS A 127 -10.46 -12.37 6.55
CA LYS A 127 -10.60 -12.22 8.01
C LYS A 127 -12.05 -12.28 8.48
N LEU A 128 -13.01 -12.53 7.59
CA LEU A 128 -14.41 -12.69 7.98
C LEU A 128 -14.57 -13.87 8.95
N PRO A 129 -15.29 -13.69 10.07
CA PRO A 129 -15.54 -14.79 10.99
C PRO A 129 -16.41 -15.85 10.33
N THR A 130 -16.10 -17.12 10.61
CA THR A 130 -16.83 -18.28 10.11
C THR A 130 -17.57 -19.03 11.21
N LEU A 131 -18.65 -19.69 10.83
CA LEU A 131 -19.43 -20.52 11.74
C LEU A 131 -18.57 -21.65 12.32
N ASP A 132 -18.72 -21.90 13.62
CA ASP A 132 -18.00 -22.98 14.31
C ASP A 132 -18.42 -24.34 13.72
N PRO A 133 -17.46 -25.13 13.16
CA PRO A 133 -17.77 -26.43 12.58
C PRO A 133 -18.16 -27.50 13.61
N ALA A 134 -17.97 -27.26 14.91
CA ALA A 134 -18.40 -28.18 15.97
C ALA A 134 -19.92 -28.16 16.20
N GLU A 135 -20.62 -27.15 15.68
CA GLU A 135 -22.05 -26.92 15.87
C GLU A 135 -22.80 -27.14 14.54
N THR A 136 -24.05 -27.58 14.63
CA THR A 136 -24.94 -27.66 13.45
C THR A 136 -25.77 -26.39 13.36
N TRP A 137 -25.56 -25.62 12.29
CA TRP A 137 -26.20 -24.32 12.08
C TRP A 137 -27.32 -24.40 11.04
N SER A 138 -28.43 -23.74 11.34
CA SER A 138 -29.55 -23.50 10.43
C SER A 138 -29.81 -22.00 10.29
N ARG A 139 -30.30 -21.58 9.12
CA ARG A 139 -30.63 -20.17 8.87
C ARG A 139 -31.95 -19.85 9.56
N ASP A 140 -31.96 -18.79 10.35
CA ASP A 140 -33.19 -18.23 10.93
C ASP A 140 -33.59 -16.99 10.11
N GLU A 141 -34.61 -17.15 9.25
CA GLU A 141 -35.08 -16.08 8.35
C GLU A 141 -35.73 -14.92 9.09
N ALA A 142 -36.28 -15.13 10.29
CA ALA A 142 -36.95 -14.08 11.04
C ALA A 142 -35.96 -13.04 11.60
N THR A 143 -34.73 -13.47 11.87
CA THR A 143 -33.68 -12.62 12.45
C THR A 143 -32.49 -12.41 11.54
N ASP A 144 -32.48 -13.05 10.37
CA ASP A 144 -31.37 -13.07 9.43
C ASP A 144 -30.03 -13.49 10.10
N THR A 145 -30.10 -14.43 11.05
CA THR A 145 -28.93 -15.00 11.76
C THR A 145 -28.81 -16.51 11.53
N TRP A 146 -27.68 -17.10 11.92
CA TRP A 146 -27.53 -18.55 12.05
C TRP A 146 -27.85 -18.97 13.47
N ARG A 147 -28.54 -20.10 13.64
CA ARG A 147 -28.82 -20.67 14.96
C ARG A 147 -28.56 -22.17 15.02
N THR A 148 -28.25 -22.67 16.20
CA THR A 148 -28.14 -24.12 16.45
C THR A 148 -29.47 -24.73 16.86
N ASP A 149 -29.54 -26.05 16.83
CA ASP A 149 -30.66 -26.75 17.46
C ASP A 149 -30.63 -26.55 19.00
N PRO A 150 -31.80 -26.52 19.67
CA PRO A 150 -31.85 -26.35 21.12
C PRO A 150 -31.26 -27.56 21.85
N VAL A 151 -30.21 -27.35 22.64
CA VAL A 151 -29.61 -28.38 23.49
C VAL A 151 -30.08 -28.22 24.93
N LYS A 152 -30.60 -29.30 25.53
CA LYS A 152 -31.02 -29.31 26.93
C LYS A 152 -29.92 -29.85 27.83
N THR A 153 -29.60 -29.13 28.90
CA THR A 153 -28.67 -29.57 29.95
C THR A 153 -29.35 -29.53 31.31
N THR A 154 -29.00 -30.45 32.20
CA THR A 154 -29.58 -30.52 33.54
C THR A 154 -28.84 -29.61 34.50
N ARG A 155 -29.59 -28.96 35.40
CA ARG A 155 -29.03 -28.27 36.57
C ARG A 155 -29.26 -29.14 37.78
N THR A 156 -28.19 -29.53 38.47
CA THR A 156 -28.26 -30.26 39.73
C THR A 156 -28.04 -29.33 40.92
N LYS A 157 -28.58 -29.72 42.07
CA LYS A 157 -28.35 -29.07 43.36
C LYS A 157 -27.96 -30.15 44.37
N LYS A 158 -26.86 -29.92 45.07
CA LYS A 158 -26.43 -30.74 46.21
C LYS A 158 -27.43 -30.54 47.34
N VAL A 159 -28.09 -31.61 47.76
CA VAL A 159 -28.96 -31.60 48.93
C VAL A 159 -28.34 -32.51 49.99
N PRO A 160 -28.05 -31.99 51.20
CA PRO A 160 -27.50 -32.83 52.26
C PRO A 160 -28.58 -33.81 52.73
N ARG A 161 -28.22 -35.09 52.74
CA ARG A 161 -29.02 -36.19 53.26
C ARG A 161 -28.27 -36.85 54.41
N ASN A 162 -29.04 -37.34 55.37
CA ASN A 162 -28.50 -38.04 56.53
C ASN A 162 -28.61 -39.54 56.28
N HIS A 163 -27.49 -40.25 56.24
CA HIS A 163 -27.45 -41.71 56.27
C HIS A 163 -27.16 -42.16 57.70
N VAL A 164 -28.08 -42.94 58.29
CA VAL A 164 -27.83 -43.57 59.59
C VAL A 164 -27.04 -44.85 59.34
N LEU A 165 -25.75 -44.82 59.69
CA LEU A 165 -24.84 -45.97 59.58
C LEU A 165 -25.11 -47.01 60.66
N ALA A 166 -25.50 -46.55 61.85
CA ALA A 166 -25.91 -47.38 62.97
C ALA A 166 -27.04 -46.69 63.73
N GLU A 167 -28.14 -47.42 63.95
CA GLU A 167 -29.29 -46.99 64.74
C GLU A 167 -28.90 -46.71 66.20
N ALA A 168 -29.62 -45.81 66.85
CA ALA A 168 -29.39 -45.53 68.27
C ALA A 168 -29.70 -46.78 69.11
N THR A 169 -28.88 -47.05 70.12
CA THR A 169 -29.14 -48.05 71.16
C THR A 169 -29.24 -47.34 72.51
N ASP A 170 -29.80 -48.00 73.53
CA ASP A 170 -30.00 -47.40 74.86
C ASP A 170 -28.75 -46.78 75.50
N LYS A 171 -27.55 -47.20 75.05
CA LYS A 171 -26.26 -46.73 75.58
C LYS A 171 -25.45 -45.86 74.62
N HIS A 172 -25.83 -45.78 73.33
CA HIS A 172 -25.08 -45.04 72.32
C HIS A 172 -26.00 -44.34 71.31
N PRO A 173 -25.76 -43.04 71.01
CA PRO A 173 -26.54 -42.31 70.02
C PRO A 173 -26.30 -42.85 68.60
N ALA A 174 -27.27 -42.62 67.71
CA ALA A 174 -27.17 -43.02 66.32
C ALA A 174 -25.92 -42.42 65.65
N GLN A 175 -25.21 -43.24 64.89
CA GLN A 175 -24.11 -42.76 64.06
C GLN A 175 -24.66 -42.33 62.72
N VAL A 176 -24.68 -41.01 62.49
CA VAL A 176 -25.21 -40.40 61.27
C VAL A 176 -24.07 -39.80 60.47
N GLN A 177 -23.99 -40.15 59.20
CA GLN A 177 -23.10 -39.50 58.24
C GLN A 177 -23.92 -38.63 57.31
N VAL A 178 -23.55 -37.36 57.21
CA VAL A 178 -24.11 -36.45 56.21
C VAL A 178 -23.38 -36.69 54.90
N TYR A 179 -24.13 -36.98 53.85
CA TYR A 179 -23.61 -37.03 52.47
C TYR A 179 -24.46 -36.13 51.57
N ASN A 180 -23.86 -35.66 50.49
CA ASN A 180 -24.56 -34.81 49.53
C ASN A 180 -25.07 -35.65 48.37
N GLU A 181 -26.38 -35.60 48.14
CA GLU A 181 -27.03 -36.18 46.97
C GLU A 181 -27.23 -35.09 45.91
N ASP A 182 -26.82 -35.34 44.67
CA ASP A 182 -27.00 -34.42 43.56
C ASP A 182 -28.37 -34.67 42.90
N ILE A 183 -29.35 -33.82 43.20
CA ILE A 183 -30.70 -33.92 42.64
C ILE A 183 -30.83 -32.96 41.45
N VAL A 184 -31.37 -33.44 40.32
CA VAL A 184 -31.70 -32.58 39.17
C VAL A 184 -32.86 -31.66 39.57
N VAL A 185 -32.64 -30.35 39.53
CA VAL A 185 -33.61 -29.32 39.92
C VAL A 185 -34.21 -28.55 38.73
N GLY A 186 -33.74 -28.80 37.52
CA GLY A 186 -34.30 -28.20 36.31
C GLY A 186 -33.45 -28.43 35.07
N TYR A 187 -33.88 -27.82 33.96
CA TYR A 187 -33.21 -27.90 32.66
C TYR A 187 -32.90 -26.51 32.14
N TRP A 188 -31.70 -26.32 31.59
CA TRP A 188 -31.38 -25.20 30.71
C TRP A 188 -31.60 -25.64 29.27
N THR A 189 -32.19 -24.78 28.45
CA THR A 189 -32.22 -24.96 26.99
C THR A 189 -31.32 -23.90 26.38
N LYS A 190 -30.28 -24.33 25.67
CA LYS A 190 -29.29 -23.46 25.04
C LYS A 190 -29.51 -23.47 23.52
N VAL A 191 -29.56 -22.28 22.94
CA VAL A 191 -29.51 -22.06 21.49
C VAL A 191 -28.40 -21.05 21.26
N ASN A 192 -27.43 -21.38 20.39
CA ASN A 192 -26.43 -20.42 19.96
C ASN A 192 -26.96 -19.64 18.75
N PHE A 193 -26.58 -18.37 18.64
CA PHE A 193 -26.85 -17.52 17.49
C PHE A 193 -25.53 -16.95 16.96
N SER A 194 -25.41 -16.78 15.65
CA SER A 194 -24.21 -16.24 15.01
C SER A 194 -24.52 -15.39 13.77
N GLY A 195 -23.79 -14.29 13.64
CA GLY A 195 -23.73 -13.49 12.40
C GLY A 195 -22.54 -13.85 11.51
N ALA A 196 -21.76 -14.87 11.88
CA ALA A 196 -20.65 -15.34 11.07
C ALA A 196 -21.12 -16.01 9.78
N LEU A 197 -20.23 -16.14 8.80
CA LEU A 197 -20.57 -16.73 7.51
C LEU A 197 -20.24 -18.24 7.47
N PRO A 198 -20.96 -19.04 6.67
CA PRO A 198 -20.48 -20.36 6.32
C PRO A 198 -19.11 -20.28 5.63
N GLN A 199 -18.19 -21.20 5.95
CA GLN A 199 -16.85 -21.24 5.33
C GLN A 199 -16.92 -21.25 3.81
N ARG A 200 -17.88 -22.01 3.24
CA ARG A 200 -18.13 -22.05 1.79
C ARG A 200 -18.37 -20.66 1.21
N ARG A 201 -19.16 -19.82 1.89
CA ARG A 201 -19.47 -18.47 1.39
C ARG A 201 -18.25 -17.57 1.40
N VAL A 202 -17.41 -17.66 2.43
CA VAL A 202 -16.14 -16.92 2.47
C VAL A 202 -15.23 -17.35 1.32
N ASN A 203 -15.13 -18.66 1.05
CA ASN A 203 -14.33 -19.17 -0.07
C ASN A 203 -14.85 -18.67 -1.43
N GLU A 204 -16.16 -18.64 -1.64
CA GLU A 204 -16.78 -18.08 -2.85
C GLU A 204 -16.44 -16.59 -3.03
N LEU A 205 -16.48 -15.80 -1.95
CA LEU A 205 -16.14 -14.38 -1.98
C LEU A 205 -14.65 -14.18 -2.29
N LEU A 206 -13.76 -14.95 -1.66
CA LEU A 206 -12.32 -14.90 -1.93
C LEU A 206 -12.01 -15.21 -3.39
N ALA A 207 -12.61 -16.28 -3.93
CA ALA A 207 -12.42 -16.66 -5.33
C ALA A 207 -12.89 -15.55 -6.29
N ARG A 208 -14.02 -14.88 -5.98
CA ARG A 208 -14.51 -13.74 -6.78
C ARG A 208 -13.58 -12.53 -6.72
N VAL A 209 -13.07 -12.19 -5.54
CA VAL A 209 -12.13 -11.06 -5.39
C VAL A 209 -10.83 -11.34 -6.13
N GLN A 210 -10.28 -12.55 -6.00
CA GLN A 210 -9.04 -12.93 -6.68
C GLN A 210 -9.19 -12.90 -8.20
N LYS A 211 -10.32 -13.41 -8.71
CA LYS A 211 -10.63 -13.33 -10.15
C LYS A 211 -10.69 -11.90 -10.65
N LEU A 212 -11.28 -10.99 -9.87
CA LEU A 212 -11.33 -9.57 -10.20
C LEU A 212 -9.94 -8.92 -10.11
N GLN A 213 -9.10 -9.29 -9.13
CA GLN A 213 -7.72 -8.83 -9.05
C GLN A 213 -6.93 -9.19 -10.32
N ASP A 214 -7.03 -10.44 -10.77
CA ASP A 214 -6.36 -10.89 -11.98
C ASP A 214 -6.86 -10.11 -13.21
N ALA A 215 -8.18 -9.97 -13.36
CA ALA A 215 -8.78 -9.20 -14.46
C ALA A 215 -8.30 -7.74 -14.49
N VAL A 216 -8.27 -7.06 -13.34
CA VAL A 216 -7.77 -5.68 -13.24
C VAL A 216 -6.29 -5.59 -13.58
N LYS A 217 -5.49 -6.58 -13.17
CA LYS A 217 -4.06 -6.63 -13.49
C LYS A 217 -3.82 -6.77 -14.98
N TYR A 218 -4.56 -7.67 -15.65
CA TYR A 218 -4.49 -7.81 -17.11
C TYR A 218 -4.90 -6.52 -17.82
N ALA A 219 -6.03 -5.92 -17.44
CA ALA A 219 -6.47 -4.64 -17.99
C ALA A 219 -5.40 -3.54 -17.80
N ARG A 220 -4.76 -3.49 -16.63
CA ARG A 220 -3.70 -2.50 -16.36
C ARG A 220 -2.50 -2.71 -17.28
N GLU A 221 -2.07 -3.95 -17.50
CA GLU A 221 -0.97 -4.25 -18.42
C GLU A 221 -1.32 -3.91 -19.86
N GLU A 222 -2.57 -4.17 -20.29
CA GLU A 222 -3.06 -3.79 -21.62
C GLU A 222 -3.07 -2.27 -21.81
N ALA A 223 -3.62 -1.52 -20.86
CA ALA A 223 -3.62 -0.06 -20.89
C ALA A 223 -2.19 0.52 -20.91
N ASN A 224 -1.27 -0.05 -20.14
CA ASN A 224 0.15 0.34 -20.16
C ASN A 224 0.88 -0.07 -21.44
N GLY A 225 0.28 -0.96 -22.24
CA GLY A 225 0.76 -1.35 -23.56
C GLY A 225 0.50 -0.30 -24.65
N THR A 226 -0.24 0.76 -24.34
CA THR A 226 -0.56 1.87 -25.25
C THR A 226 0.71 2.54 -25.76
N GLU A 227 0.74 2.81 -27.07
CA GLU A 227 1.84 3.55 -27.70
C GLU A 227 1.80 5.01 -27.29
N VAL A 228 2.97 5.60 -27.05
CA VAL A 228 3.10 6.98 -26.58
C VAL A 228 3.57 7.91 -27.68
N VAL A 229 3.12 9.16 -27.60
CA VAL A 229 3.61 10.26 -28.42
C VAL A 229 4.60 11.08 -27.60
N ASP A 230 5.85 11.14 -28.08
CA ASP A 230 6.91 11.94 -27.48
C ASP A 230 6.49 13.41 -27.32
N ARG A 231 6.54 13.92 -26.09
CA ARG A 231 6.30 15.34 -25.78
C ARG A 231 7.64 16.06 -25.61
N LYS A 232 7.89 17.05 -26.45
CA LYS A 232 9.06 17.95 -26.40
C LYS A 232 8.63 19.32 -25.89
N VAL A 233 8.64 19.47 -24.57
CA VAL A 233 8.18 20.69 -23.87
C VAL A 233 9.29 21.34 -23.07
N GLY A 234 10.30 20.58 -22.63
CA GLY A 234 11.38 21.07 -21.78
C GLY A 234 12.18 22.19 -22.42
N GLU A 235 12.54 22.06 -23.71
CA GLU A 235 13.30 23.08 -24.44
C GLU A 235 12.58 24.44 -24.42
N ARG A 236 11.26 24.44 -24.64
CA ARG A 236 10.45 25.67 -24.60
C ARG A 236 10.45 26.32 -23.21
N VAL A 237 10.41 25.51 -22.14
CA VAL A 237 10.45 26.01 -20.76
C VAL A 237 11.80 26.64 -20.47
N PHE A 238 12.91 25.96 -20.77
CA PHE A 238 14.24 26.45 -20.41
C PHE A 238 14.75 27.53 -21.36
N ALA A 239 14.33 27.54 -22.62
CA ALA A 239 14.56 28.66 -23.53
C ALA A 239 13.90 29.95 -23.03
N TYR A 240 12.74 29.86 -22.36
CA TYR A 240 12.12 31.02 -21.71
C TYR A 240 12.87 31.44 -20.43
N LEU A 241 13.32 30.48 -19.62
CA LEU A 241 13.96 30.76 -18.33
C LEU A 241 15.41 31.27 -18.45
N PHE A 242 16.15 30.79 -19.44
CA PHE A 242 17.59 31.06 -19.61
C PHE A 242 17.90 31.76 -20.95
N ALA A 243 16.92 32.49 -21.49
CA ALA A 243 17.05 33.30 -22.71
C ALA A 243 18.21 34.30 -22.63
#